data_AF-A0A1D6KUT9-F1
#
_entry.id   AF-A0A1D6KUT9-F1
#
_cell.length_a   1.000
_cell.length_b   1.000
_cell.length_c   1.000
_cell.angle_alpha   90.00
_cell.angle_beta   90.00
_cell.angle_gamma   90.00
#
_symmetry.space_group_name_H-M   'P 1'
#
loop_
_entity.id
_entity.type
_entity.pdbx_description
1 polymer ?
#
loop_
_entity_poly.entity_id
_entity_poly.type
_entity_poly.pdbx_seq_one_letter_code
_entity_poly.pdbx_strand_id
1 'polypeptide(L)'
;MELYFTQQSVVEPYVVPVQMPPFPKHIFLNLDDIVELPNMILVDIMAIVVHLDTIHRTMWGIFRKIVMIDARWSLHTIKKIRVSRIN
;
A
#
# COMPACT_ATOMS: atom_id res chain seq x y z
N MET A 1 -8.78 -15.04 14.56
CA MET A 1 -8.37 -16.43 14.29
C MET A 1 -7.25 -16.38 13.28
N GLU A 2 -6.08 -16.89 13.63
CA GLU A 2 -4.91 -16.97 12.74
C GLU A 2 -4.84 -18.38 12.14
N LEU A 3 -4.40 -18.49 10.89
CA LEU A 3 -4.27 -19.76 10.17
C LEU A 3 -2.80 -20.06 9.92
N TYR A 4 -2.40 -21.31 10.13
CA TYR A 4 -1.03 -21.80 9.91
C TYR A 4 -1.04 -22.94 8.90
N PHE A 5 0.00 -23.00 8.05
CA PHE A 5 0.17 -24.10 7.12
C PHE A 5 0.53 -25.40 7.84
N THR A 6 0.01 -26.50 7.33
CA THR A 6 0.35 -27.87 7.73
C THR A 6 0.93 -28.64 6.54
N GLN A 7 1.43 -29.84 6.78
CA GLN A 7 1.94 -30.73 5.71
C GLN A 7 0.85 -31.14 4.69
N GLN A 8 -0.43 -30.96 5.03
CA GLN A 8 -1.59 -31.27 4.19
C GLN A 8 -2.14 -30.02 3.49
N SER A 9 -1.58 -28.83 3.74
CA SER A 9 -2.05 -27.61 3.12
C SER A 9 -1.65 -27.56 1.65
N VAL A 10 -2.63 -27.34 0.77
CA VAL A 10 -2.42 -27.16 -0.67
C VAL A 10 -2.81 -25.72 -1.04
N VAL A 11 -1.98 -25.05 -1.83
CA VAL A 11 -2.24 -23.69 -2.34
C VAL A 11 -2.31 -23.76 -3.86
N GLU A 12 -3.50 -23.51 -4.42
CA GLU A 12 -3.72 -23.49 -5.86
C GLU A 12 -4.02 -22.07 -6.33
N PRO A 13 -3.51 -21.63 -7.49
CA PRO A 13 -3.87 -20.34 -8.07
C PRO A 13 -5.36 -20.27 -8.38
N TYR A 14 -5.99 -19.15 -8.03
CA TYR A 14 -7.36 -18.90 -8.40
C TYR A 14 -7.45 -18.46 -9.87
N VAL A 15 -8.18 -19.21 -10.71
CA VAL A 15 -8.22 -19.01 -12.17
C VAL A 15 -9.42 -18.20 -12.67
N VAL A 16 -10.41 -17.94 -11.80
CA VAL A 16 -11.58 -17.14 -12.13
C VAL A 16 -11.35 -15.70 -11.69
N PRO A 17 -11.81 -14.67 -12.42
CA PRO A 17 -11.82 -13.31 -11.90
C PRO A 17 -12.74 -13.25 -10.68
N VAL A 18 -12.17 -13.26 -9.47
CA VAL A 18 -12.89 -12.92 -8.26
C VAL A 18 -12.52 -11.49 -7.89
N GLN A 19 -13.53 -10.63 -7.82
CA GLN A 19 -13.41 -9.40 -7.07
C GLN A 19 -13.39 -9.80 -5.59
N MET A 20 -12.18 -9.98 -5.04
CA MET A 20 -12.07 -10.16 -3.59
C MET A 20 -12.70 -8.92 -2.94
N PRO A 21 -13.51 -9.06 -1.87
CA PRO A 21 -13.88 -7.90 -1.09
C PRO A 21 -12.59 -7.18 -0.71
N PRO A 22 -12.55 -5.84 -0.75
CA PRO A 22 -11.32 -5.09 -0.54
C PRO A 22 -10.67 -5.57 0.76
N PHE A 23 -9.56 -6.30 0.59
CA PHE A 23 -8.62 -6.51 1.67
C PHE A 23 -7.65 -5.36 1.49
N PRO A 24 -7.82 -4.29 2.28
CA PRO A 24 -8.31 -4.25 3.68
C PRO A 24 -9.68 -3.57 3.90
N LYS A 25 -10.27 -3.81 5.09
CA LYS A 25 -11.66 -3.45 5.46
C LYS A 25 -11.97 -1.93 5.47
N HIS A 26 -10.96 -1.06 5.50
CA HIS A 26 -11.14 0.38 5.49
C HIS A 26 -10.10 1.03 4.56
N ILE A 27 -10.52 1.31 3.32
CA ILE A 27 -9.69 1.96 2.31
C ILE A 27 -10.05 3.44 2.29
N PHE A 28 -9.07 4.30 2.52
CA PHE A 28 -9.22 5.73 2.29
C PHE A 28 -9.19 6.01 0.79
N LEU A 29 -10.30 6.55 0.29
CA LEU A 29 -10.44 7.04 -1.09
C LEU A 29 -10.15 8.54 -1.21
N ASN A 30 -10.20 9.25 -0.08
CA ASN A 30 -9.85 10.66 0.06
C ASN A 30 -8.64 10.75 0.98
N LEU A 31 -7.53 11.27 0.46
CA LEU A 31 -6.29 11.34 1.23
C LEU A 31 -6.24 12.56 2.16
N ASP A 32 -7.12 13.55 1.97
CA ASP A 32 -7.23 14.69 2.89
C ASP A 32 -7.63 14.24 4.30
N ASP A 33 -8.44 13.18 4.40
CA ASP A 33 -8.90 12.61 5.68
C ASP A 33 -7.76 11.99 6.49
N ILE A 34 -6.61 11.71 5.86
CA ILE A 34 -5.41 11.18 6.54
C ILE A 34 -4.69 12.29 7.31
N VAL A 35 -4.80 13.55 6.88
CA VAL A 35 -4.11 14.68 7.53
C VAL A 35 -4.60 14.88 8.97
N GLU A 36 -5.84 14.50 9.25
CA GLU A 36 -6.45 14.61 10.57
C GLU A 36 -6.07 13.47 11.53
N LEU A 37 -5.44 12.40 11.01
CA LEU A 37 -5.02 11.25 11.82
C LEU A 37 -3.73 11.56 12.60
N PRO A 38 -3.60 11.08 13.85
CA PRO A 38 -2.36 11.21 14.58
C PRO A 38 -1.21 10.44 13.91
N ASN A 39 0.02 10.91 14.14
CA ASN A 39 1.23 10.26 13.63
C ASN A 39 1.32 8.79 14.08
N MET A 40 1.99 7.96 13.27
CA MET A 40 2.20 6.51 13.48
C MET A 40 0.97 5.61 13.27
N ILE A 41 -0.11 6.10 12.66
CA ILE A 41 -1.20 5.24 12.20
C ILE A 41 -0.85 4.63 10.83
N LEU A 42 -1.05 3.32 10.71
CA LEU A 42 -1.04 2.63 9.43
C LEU A 42 -2.41 2.76 8.78
N VAL A 43 -2.42 3.21 7.53
CA VAL A 43 -3.63 3.41 6.73
C VAL A 43 -3.50 2.68 5.40
N ASP A 44 -4.64 2.24 4.89
CA ASP A 44 -4.74 1.64 3.58
C ASP A 44 -5.38 2.63 2.62
N ILE A 45 -4.73 2.85 1.48
CA ILE A 45 -5.12 3.88 0.51
C ILE A 45 -5.35 3.27 -0.87
N MET A 46 -6.30 3.83 -1.61
CA MET A 46 -6.50 3.53 -3.03
C MET A 46 -6.49 4.84 -3.82
N ALA A 47 -5.54 4.95 -4.73
CA ALA A 47 -5.33 6.13 -5.56
C ALA A 47 -4.69 5.72 -6.90
N ILE A 48 -4.80 6.58 -7.90
CA ILE A 48 -4.17 6.38 -9.21
C ILE A 48 -2.75 6.95 -9.14
N VAL A 49 -1.74 6.17 -9.52
CA VAL A 49 -0.37 6.65 -9.64
C VAL A 49 -0.22 7.47 -10.92
N VAL A 50 0.11 8.75 -10.78
CA VAL A 50 0.30 9.66 -11.93
C VAL A 50 1.76 9.90 -12.27
N HIS A 51 2.65 9.78 -11.29
CA HIS A 51 4.08 9.90 -11.51
C HIS A 51 4.88 9.07 -10.51
N LEU A 52 5.91 8.40 -11.02
CA LEU A 52 6.86 7.64 -10.24
C LEU A 52 8.25 8.27 -10.37
N ASP A 53 8.67 8.95 -9.32
CA ASP A 53 9.95 9.67 -9.29
C ASP A 53 11.14 8.69 -9.42
N THR A 54 12.34 9.21 -9.63
CA THR A 54 13.57 8.42 -9.60
C THR A 54 13.85 7.86 -8.19
N ILE A 55 14.65 6.80 -8.13
CA ILE A 55 15.05 6.20 -6.87
C ILE A 55 16.13 7.06 -6.23
N HIS A 56 15.89 7.47 -4.99
CA HIS A 56 16.80 8.27 -4.20
C HIS A 56 17.54 7.38 -3.20
N ARG A 57 18.86 7.57 -3.09
CA ARG A 57 19.72 6.91 -2.09
C ARG A 57 20.18 7.93 -1.08
N THR A 58 19.94 7.68 0.20
CA THR A 58 20.43 8.52 1.30
C THR A 58 21.18 7.66 2.31
N MET A 59 21.82 8.32 3.29
CA MET A 59 22.46 7.63 4.42
C MET A 59 21.49 6.75 5.22
N TRP A 60 20.17 7.02 5.13
CA TRP A 60 19.12 6.33 5.87
C TRP A 60 18.41 5.24 5.05
N GLY A 61 18.90 4.97 3.83
CA GLY A 61 18.38 3.92 2.95
C GLY A 61 17.87 4.43 1.61
N ILE A 62 17.15 3.54 0.93
CA ILE A 62 16.66 3.78 -0.44
C ILE A 62 15.17 4.13 -0.37
N PHE A 63 14.78 5.23 -1.01
CA PHE A 63 13.38 5.63 -1.13
C PHE A 63 13.03 6.07 -2.54
N ARG A 64 11.73 6.11 -2.83
CA ARG A 64 11.16 6.63 -4.08
C ARG A 64 9.94 7.48 -3.74
N LYS A 65 9.83 8.67 -4.32
CA LYS A 65 8.58 9.44 -4.23
C LYS A 65 7.57 8.93 -5.25
N ILE A 66 6.31 8.90 -4.86
CA ILE A 66 5.19 8.53 -5.73
C ILE A 66 4.19 9.68 -5.65
N VAL A 67 3.81 10.20 -6.81
CA VAL A 67 2.72 11.16 -6.92
C VAL A 67 1.48 10.40 -7.34
N MET A 68 0.39 10.64 -6.61
CA MET A 68 -0.87 9.93 -6.75
C MET A 68 -1.99 10.95 -6.87
N ILE A 69 -3.08 10.55 -7.53
CA ILE A 69 -4.32 11.30 -7.58
C ILE A 69 -5.42 10.46 -6.96
N ASP A 70 -6.18 11.06 -6.03
CA ASP A 70 -7.28 10.39 -5.34
C ASP A 70 -8.62 10.55 -6.10
N ALA A 71 -9.71 10.04 -5.53
CA ALA A 71 -11.04 10.12 -6.16
C ALA A 71 -11.57 11.55 -6.32
N ARG A 72 -11.00 12.53 -5.62
CA ARG A 72 -11.37 13.95 -5.67
C ARG A 72 -10.48 14.77 -6.61
N TRP A 73 -9.60 14.12 -7.37
CA TRP A 73 -8.60 14.76 -8.23
C TRP A 73 -7.52 15.53 -7.48
N SER A 74 -7.35 15.29 -6.18
CA SER A 74 -6.29 15.91 -5.38
C SER A 74 -4.96 15.21 -5.61
N LEU A 75 -3.89 15.99 -5.79
CA LEU A 75 -2.53 15.47 -5.98
C LEU A 75 -1.83 15.29 -4.64
N HIS A 76 -1.33 14.08 -4.40
CA HIS A 76 -0.68 13.70 -3.16
C HIS A 76 0.70 13.10 -3.43
N THR A 77 1.67 13.37 -2.56
CA THR A 77 3.01 12.81 -2.67
C THR A 77 3.32 11.93 -1.47
N ILE A 78 3.63 10.66 -1.72
CA ILE A 78 4.07 9.72 -0.69
C ILE A 78 5.53 9.32 -0.87
N LYS A 79 6.23 9.10 0.25
CA LYS A 79 7.59 8.55 0.26
C LYS A 79 7.52 7.04 0.46
N LYS A 80 7.79 6.28 -0.60
CA LYS A 80 7.93 4.82 -0.51
C LYS A 80 9.33 4.47 -0.03
N ILE A 81 9.41 3.89 1.16
CA ILE A 81 10.66 3.31 1.69
C ILE A 81 10.66 1.83 1.31
N ARG A 82 11.78 1.35 0.73
CA ARG A 82 11.95 -0.08 0.51
C ARG A 82 12.34 -0.72 1.85
N VAL A 83 11.42 -1.44 2.47
CA VAL A 83 11.77 -2.36 3.56
C VAL A 83 12.48 -3.55 2.91
N SER A 84 13.80 -3.64 3.05
CA SER A 84 14.53 -4.87 2.76
C SER A 84 14.04 -5.93 3.74
N ARG A 85 13.56 -7.08 3.23
CA ARG A 85 13.26 -8.23 4.09
C ARG A 85 14.50 -8.52 4.94
N ILE A 86 14.29 -8.59 6.26
CA ILE A 86 15.25 -9.18 7.18
C ILE A 86 15.21 -10.68 6.84
N ASN A 87 16.32 -11.18 6.31
CA ASN A 87 16.50 -12.62 6.06
C ASN A 87 16.62 -13.37 7.39
#